data_AF-M1CIH9-F1
#
_entry.id   AF-M1CIH9-F1
#
_cell.length_a   1.000
_cell.length_b   1.000
_cell.length_c   1.000
_cell.angle_alpha   90.00
_cell.angle_beta   90.00
_cell.angle_gamma   90.00
#
_symmetry.space_group_name_H-M   'P 1'
#
loop_
_entity.id
_entity.type
_entity.pdbx_description
1 polymer ?
#
loop_
_entity_poly.entity_id
_entity_poly.type
_entity_poly.pdbx_seq_one_letter_code
_entity_poly.pdbx_strand_id
1 'polypeptide(L)'
;MALKRLNSERHKSFNEKELKNAPPSDHLKSFNDKEFANPMKQSSSVKVDHYPLADLQNATGNFASSRLLGEGSIGRVYMAKYPDGKVSLT
;
A
#
# COMPACT_ATOMS: atom_id res chain seq x y z
N MET A 1 25.43 -42.57 -6.86
CA MET A 1 25.05 -41.25 -6.32
C MET A 1 23.53 -41.23 -6.20
N ALA A 2 23.00 -41.13 -4.98
CA ALA A 2 21.56 -41.18 -4.73
C ALA A 2 20.93 -39.80 -4.93
N LEU A 3 19.90 -39.72 -5.79
CA LEU A 3 19.10 -38.50 -5.97
C LEU A 3 18.07 -38.41 -4.84
N LYS A 4 18.38 -37.61 -3.80
CA LYS A 4 17.36 -37.16 -2.84
C LYS A 4 16.60 -35.98 -3.43
N ARG A 5 15.39 -36.25 -3.92
CA ARG A 5 14.39 -35.23 -4.23
C ARG A 5 13.83 -34.71 -2.90
N LEU A 6 14.16 -33.47 -2.53
CA LEU A 6 13.74 -32.87 -1.26
C LEU A 6 12.34 -32.25 -1.41
N ASN A 7 11.41 -32.75 -0.60
CA ASN A 7 10.26 -32.13 0.10
C ASN A 7 9.44 -31.08 -0.67
N SER A 8 8.21 -31.41 -1.09
CA SER A 8 6.98 -31.36 -0.27
C SER A 8 6.62 -29.95 0.15
N GLU A 9 5.62 -29.36 -0.50
CA GLU A 9 4.51 -28.61 0.10
C GLU A 9 3.57 -28.14 -1.04
N ARG A 10 2.77 -29.06 -1.58
CA ARG A 10 1.55 -28.71 -2.30
C ARG A 10 0.40 -29.44 -1.62
N HIS A 11 -0.75 -28.77 -1.58
CA HIS A 11 -2.04 -29.20 -1.02
C HIS A 11 -2.32 -28.75 0.43
N LYS A 12 -2.49 -27.44 0.67
CA LYS A 12 -3.61 -27.02 1.53
C LYS A 12 -4.85 -26.97 0.65
N SER A 13 -5.59 -28.08 0.62
CA SER A 13 -6.93 -28.09 0.04
C SER A 13 -7.86 -27.32 0.96
N PHE A 14 -8.57 -26.35 0.41
CA PHE A 14 -9.62 -25.60 1.11
C PHE A 14 -10.70 -26.60 1.56
N ASN A 15 -10.82 -26.81 2.87
CA ASN A 15 -11.85 -27.68 3.42
C ASN A 15 -13.13 -26.85 3.58
N GLU A 16 -14.11 -27.07 2.71
CA GLU A 16 -15.41 -26.36 2.66
C GLU A 16 -16.24 -26.46 3.97
N LYS A 17 -15.81 -27.31 4.91
CA LYS A 17 -16.47 -27.53 6.20
C LYS A 17 -16.14 -26.46 7.26
N GLU A 18 -15.28 -25.49 6.94
CA GLU A 18 -14.90 -24.37 7.81
C GLU A 18 -15.62 -23.05 7.44
N LEU A 19 -16.79 -23.11 6.80
CA LEU A 19 -17.62 -21.92 6.49
C LEU A 19 -19.03 -22.04 7.09
N LYS A 20 -19.15 -22.48 8.35
CA LYS A 20 -20.47 -22.60 8.99
C LYS A 20 -20.54 -22.21 10.47
N ASN A 21 -19.45 -21.70 11.04
CA ASN A 21 -19.37 -21.28 12.45
C ASN A 21 -19.00 -19.79 12.60
N ALA A 22 -19.31 -18.94 11.63
CA ALA A 22 -19.22 -17.49 11.84
C ALA A 22 -20.51 -17.02 12.54
N PRO A 23 -20.43 -16.19 13.61
CA PRO A 23 -21.60 -15.64 14.26
C PRO A 23 -22.42 -14.78 13.26
N PRO A 24 -23.76 -14.74 13.39
CA PRO A 24 -24.59 -13.87 12.58
C PRO A 24 -24.10 -12.42 12.74
N SER A 25 -23.74 -11.80 11.62
CA SER A 25 -23.39 -10.38 11.59
C SER A 25 -24.67 -9.57 11.76
N ASP A 26 -25.09 -9.36 13.00
CA ASP A 26 -26.12 -8.40 13.34
C ASP A 26 -25.63 -6.97 13.11
N HIS A 27 -26.54 -6.14 12.62
CA HIS A 27 -26.41 -4.72 12.27
C HIS A 27 -26.00 -4.41 10.83
N LEU A 28 -26.90 -4.74 9.88
CA LEU A 28 -27.26 -3.73 8.88
C LEU A 28 -27.70 -2.46 9.63
N LYS A 29 -26.81 -1.47 9.74
CA LYS A 29 -27.23 -0.11 10.07
C LYS A 29 -27.77 0.52 8.78
N SER A 30 -29.08 0.68 8.73
CA SER A 30 -29.75 1.58 7.79
C SER A 30 -29.11 2.97 7.96
N PHE A 31 -28.39 3.44 6.94
CA PHE A 31 -27.80 4.77 6.96
C PHE A 31 -28.91 5.77 6.66
N ASN A 32 -29.24 6.58 7.66
CA ASN A 32 -30.19 7.67 7.55
C ASN A 32 -29.57 8.81 6.73
N ASP A 33 -30.05 8.99 5.50
CA ASP A 33 -29.55 9.98 4.54
C ASP A 33 -30.09 11.39 4.86
N LYS A 34 -29.66 12.05 5.95
CA LYS A 34 -30.02 13.47 6.16
C LYS A 34 -29.24 14.30 7.21
N GLU A 35 -28.21 13.80 7.86
CA GLU A 35 -27.60 14.52 9.01
C GLU A 35 -26.11 14.89 8.85
N PHE A 36 -25.62 15.08 7.62
CA PHE A 36 -24.29 15.65 7.40
C PHE A 36 -24.31 16.70 6.28
N ALA A 37 -25.25 17.64 6.34
CA ALA A 37 -25.11 18.90 5.63
C ALA A 37 -24.02 19.74 6.32
N ASN A 38 -22.77 19.28 6.27
CA ASN A 38 -21.65 20.19 6.39
C ASN A 38 -21.42 20.75 4.98
N PRO A 39 -21.75 22.02 4.67
CA PRO A 39 -21.29 22.62 3.44
C PRO A 39 -19.76 22.60 3.53
N MET A 40 -19.11 21.65 2.84
CA MET A 40 -17.67 21.53 2.77
C MET A 40 -17.13 22.89 2.35
N LYS A 41 -16.65 23.62 3.36
CA LYS A 41 -16.06 24.93 3.19
C LYS A 41 -14.78 24.71 2.39
N GLN A 42 -14.81 25.27 1.19
CA GLN A 42 -13.66 25.75 0.43
C GLN A 42 -12.62 24.66 0.15
N SER A 43 -12.70 24.13 -1.06
CA SER A 43 -11.55 23.53 -1.76
C SER A 43 -10.37 24.49 -1.69
N SER A 44 -9.51 24.32 -0.70
CA SER A 44 -8.16 24.89 -0.79
C SER A 44 -7.53 24.24 -2.01
N SER A 45 -7.15 25.06 -2.99
CA SER A 45 -6.39 24.57 -4.15
C SER A 45 -5.03 24.13 -3.63
N VAL A 46 -4.90 22.83 -3.36
CA VAL A 46 -3.61 22.23 -3.00
C VAL A 46 -2.79 22.23 -4.28
N LYS A 47 -1.69 22.99 -4.28
CA LYS A 47 -0.70 22.90 -5.35
C LYS A 47 0.02 21.57 -5.21
N VAL A 48 -0.06 20.74 -6.24
CA VAL A 48 0.63 19.45 -6.30
C VAL A 48 1.77 19.59 -7.29
N ASP A 49 2.99 19.28 -6.83
CA ASP A 49 4.15 19.21 -7.70
C ASP A 49 4.08 17.94 -8.55
N HIS A 50 4.33 18.08 -9.86
CA HIS A 50 4.41 16.94 -10.79
C HIS A 50 5.86 16.52 -10.98
N TYR A 51 6.16 15.25 -10.71
CA TYR A 51 7.48 14.66 -10.92
C TYR A 51 7.40 13.58 -12.02
N PRO A 52 8.15 13.73 -13.13
CA PRO A 52 8.27 12.66 -14.11
C PRO A 52 8.97 11.44 -13.52
N LEU A 53 8.63 10.24 -14.00
CA LEU A 53 9.24 8.99 -13.52
C LEU A 53 10.77 8.98 -13.68
N ALA A 54 11.29 9.52 -14.77
CA ALA A 54 12.73 9.60 -15.01
C ALA A 54 13.46 10.41 -13.92
N ASP A 55 12.84 11.48 -13.44
CA ASP A 55 13.40 12.31 -12.38
C ASP A 55 13.34 11.59 -11.04
N LEU A 56 12.24 10.88 -10.75
CA LEU A 56 12.14 10.02 -9.55
C LEU A 56 13.21 8.94 -9.56
N GLN A 57 13.43 8.28 -10.71
CA GLN A 57 14.48 7.27 -10.85
C GLN A 57 15.86 7.89 -10.64
N ASN A 58 16.19 9.01 -11.28
CA ASN A 58 17.48 9.66 -11.07
C ASN A 58 17.68 10.12 -9.61
N ALA A 59 16.66 10.73 -9.01
CA ALA A 59 16.72 11.24 -7.66
C ALA A 59 16.80 10.13 -6.61
N THR A 60 16.26 8.94 -6.88
CA THR A 60 16.29 7.76 -5.98
C THR A 60 17.41 6.76 -6.30
N GLY A 61 18.18 6.97 -7.37
CA GLY A 61 19.15 5.98 -7.85
C GLY A 61 18.47 4.70 -8.37
N ASN A 62 17.38 4.87 -9.12
CA ASN A 62 16.47 3.84 -9.61
C ASN A 62 15.89 2.98 -8.47
N PHE A 63 15.39 3.65 -7.43
CA PHE A 63 14.87 3.00 -6.22
C PHE A 63 15.86 2.03 -5.55
N ALA A 64 17.14 2.43 -5.50
CA ALA A 64 18.19 1.63 -4.88
C ALA A 64 17.95 1.41 -3.38
N SER A 65 18.32 0.22 -2.89
CA SER A 65 18.23 -0.13 -1.46
C SER A 65 19.04 0.80 -0.55
N SER A 66 20.14 1.38 -1.05
CA SER A 66 20.92 2.39 -0.33
C SER A 66 20.14 3.68 -0.02
N ARG A 67 19.00 3.88 -0.68
CA ARG A 67 18.10 5.01 -0.46
C ARG A 67 16.83 4.63 0.28
N LEU A 68 16.63 3.36 0.61
CA LEU A 68 15.47 2.91 1.36
C LEU A 68 15.53 3.42 2.80
N LEU A 69 14.48 4.09 3.23
CA LEU A 69 14.32 4.61 4.58
C LEU A 69 13.45 3.69 5.44
N GLY A 70 12.49 3.00 4.82
CA GLY A 70 11.66 2.03 5.51
C GLY A 70 10.66 1.33 4.60
N GLU A 71 10.07 0.25 5.12
CA GLU A 71 8.99 -0.51 4.50
C GLU A 71 7.86 -0.68 5.52
N GLY A 72 6.62 -0.46 5.10
CA GLY A 72 5.43 -0.62 5.93
C GLY A 72 4.23 -1.12 5.11
N SER A 73 3.05 -1.16 5.73
CA SER A 73 1.82 -1.66 5.09
C SER A 73 1.38 -0.86 3.86
N ILE A 74 1.81 0.40 3.75
CA ILE A 74 1.52 1.28 2.62
C ILE A 74 2.56 1.17 1.48
N GLY A 75 3.71 0.53 1.74
CA GLY A 75 4.79 0.41 0.77
C GLY A 75 6.16 0.81 1.32
N ARG A 76 7.08 1.08 0.39
CA ARG A 76 8.47 1.47 0.66
C ARG A 76 8.63 2.97 0.55
N VAL A 77 9.51 3.53 1.37
CA VAL A 77 9.87 4.95 1.34
C VAL A 77 11.35 5.08 1.01
N TYR A 78 11.67 5.85 -0.02
CA TYR A 78 13.01 6.13 -0.49
C TYR A 78 13.37 7.61 -0.34
N MET A 79 14.65 7.87 -0.10
CA MET A 79 15.22 9.21 -0.15
C MET A 79 15.47 9.63 -1.61
N ALA A 80 14.74 10.64 -2.08
CA ALA A 80 15.01 11.33 -3.33
C ALA A 80 15.94 12.53 -3.10
N LYS A 81 17.07 12.61 -3.82
CA LYS A 81 17.94 13.80 -3.85
C LYS A 81 17.89 14.38 -5.26
N TYR A 82 17.30 15.56 -5.38
CA TYR A 82 17.15 16.27 -6.64
C TYR A 82 18.38 17.18 -6.90
N PRO A 83 18.66 17.53 -8.16
CA PRO A 83 19.81 18.37 -8.52
C PRO A 83 19.70 19.81 -7.99
N ASP A 84 18.51 20.27 -7.64
CA ASP A 84 18.26 21.54 -6.94
C ASP A 84 18.68 21.50 -5.45
N GLY A 85 19.16 20.35 -4.97
CA GLY A 85 19.53 20.12 -3.57
C GLY A 85 18.33 19.79 -2.68
N LYS A 86 17.09 19.78 -3.21
CA LYS A 86 15.91 19.38 -2.46
C LYS A 86 15.98 17.90 -2.16
N VAL A 87 15.67 17.55 -0.91
CA VAL A 87 15.52 16.16 -0.48
C VAL A 87 14.04 15.90 -0.22
N SER A 88 13.48 14.85 -0.80
CA SER A 88 12.10 14.43 -0.59
C SER A 88 12.02 12.95 -0.26
N LEU A 89 10.93 12.56 0.38
CA LEU A 89 10.54 11.17 0.57
C LEU A 89 9.61 10.76 -0.57
N THR A 90 9.84 9.61 -1.17
CA THR A 90 8.98 9.05 -2.22
C THR A 90 8.76 7.57 -2.06
#